data_AF-A0A9P0IL39-F1
#
_entry.id   AF-A0A9P0IL39-F1
#
_cell.length_a   1.000
_cell.length_b   1.000
_cell.length_c   1.000
_cell.angle_alpha   90.00
_cell.angle_beta   90.00
_cell.angle_gamma   90.00
#
_symmetry.space_group_name_H-M   'P 1'
#
loop_
_entity.id
_entity.type
_entity.pdbx_description
1 polymer ?
#
loop_
_entity_poly.entity_id
_entity_poly.type
_entity_poly.pdbx_seq_one_letter_code
_entity_poly.pdbx_strand_id
1 'polypeptide(L)'
;MLRETNPAVLRKIIPIEVDYNAYDLNIDPQTLDRLHGEVQIVFNVVASVKFNESLNDAIQINFLGTKKIVKLALGIEKLKSFVHVSTLYSNCNRQDIDEKIYDHILSYNELIPVAKVIQHLKDDVNAEQFLFQNLPNTYTLTKHFAEKLVYHQTFFMPSGIFRPGVVISNYKDFPGYTDNVNGPTGVVVWTVRGYIHCIYGDVTKRANLMPVDYCINALIATAWDIHENYQERLRTCSNIPIYNHMFNENNLKWKELMDLVPLGFHEPLQKSIWYYSYFIVSSKIMFKILNFTYHTIPAFIMDILAFMIGKKMIYRRAYAKTEKILIIMSFFGLREWNFGNRNIQMLLEKTKKFSYQRGSFDFDMRKINWTEYFRNFIPGIKRYYFKENAGSVKRIAAYYHWLKRIHVTFKYLAYFLCSRKILNILLAILGRNFVKYCVK
;
A
#
# COMPACT_ATOMS: atom_id res chain seq x y z
N MET A 1 -10.04 -17.34 -16.28
CA MET A 1 -9.05 -18.26 -15.67
C MET A 1 -9.68 -19.28 -14.71
N LEU A 2 -9.99 -19.01 -13.43
CA LEU A 2 -10.58 -20.04 -12.54
C LEU A 2 -11.90 -20.64 -13.06
N ARG A 3 -12.76 -19.80 -13.66
CA ARG A 3 -13.98 -20.24 -14.36
C ARG A 3 -13.71 -21.20 -15.54
N GLU A 4 -12.54 -21.07 -16.18
CA GLU A 4 -12.16 -21.86 -17.34
C GLU A 4 -11.37 -23.11 -16.94
N THR A 5 -10.52 -23.03 -15.92
CA THR A 5 -9.59 -24.09 -15.53
C THR A 5 -10.13 -25.00 -14.42
N ASN A 6 -10.97 -24.50 -13.51
CA ASN A 6 -11.56 -25.31 -12.45
C ASN A 6 -12.91 -24.74 -11.97
N PRO A 7 -13.96 -24.80 -12.80
CA PRO A 7 -15.27 -24.22 -12.46
C PRO A 7 -15.92 -24.85 -11.23
N ALA A 8 -15.58 -26.10 -10.89
CA ALA A 8 -16.12 -26.80 -9.72
C ALA A 8 -15.75 -26.11 -8.40
N VAL A 9 -14.60 -25.42 -8.32
CA VAL A 9 -14.20 -24.66 -7.12
C VAL A 9 -15.18 -23.53 -6.81
N LEU A 10 -15.82 -22.95 -7.83
CA LEU A 10 -16.77 -21.85 -7.64
C LEU A 10 -18.05 -22.31 -6.92
N ARG A 11 -18.38 -23.60 -6.95
CA ARG A 11 -19.51 -24.15 -6.17
C ARG A 11 -19.27 -24.09 -4.66
N LYS A 12 -18.01 -23.92 -4.23
CA LYS A 12 -17.65 -23.72 -2.82
C LYS A 12 -17.81 -22.27 -2.36
N ILE A 13 -18.08 -21.34 -3.29
CA ILE A 13 -18.23 -19.92 -2.99
C ILE A 13 -19.70 -19.62 -2.84
N ILE A 14 -20.12 -19.34 -1.61
CA ILE A 14 -21.49 -18.96 -1.28
C ILE A 14 -21.48 -17.47 -0.91
N PRO A 15 -21.96 -16.57 -1.78
CA PRO A 15 -22.07 -15.16 -1.44
C PRO A 15 -23.17 -14.96 -0.38
N ILE A 16 -22.92 -14.07 0.57
CA ILE A 16 -23.89 -13.68 1.60
C ILE A 16 -24.07 -12.17 1.50
N GLU A 17 -25.31 -11.74 1.33
CA GLU A 17 -25.66 -10.33 1.31
C GLU A 17 -25.73 -9.80 2.74
N VAL A 18 -25.17 -8.60 2.94
CA VAL A 18 -25.12 -7.93 4.24
C VAL A 18 -25.35 -6.43 4.06
N ASP A 19 -26.02 -5.80 5.02
CA ASP A 19 -26.12 -4.35 5.12
C ASP A 19 -25.14 -3.81 6.16
N TYR A 20 -24.07 -3.18 5.68
CA TYR A 20 -23.09 -2.53 6.55
C TYR A 20 -23.60 -1.29 7.27
N ASN A 21 -24.76 -0.75 6.91
CA ASN A 21 -25.40 0.34 7.64
C ASN A 21 -26.24 -0.17 8.82
N ALA A 22 -26.83 -1.36 8.68
CA ALA A 22 -27.59 -2.02 9.74
C ALA A 22 -26.70 -2.36 10.96
N TYR A 23 -27.28 -2.31 12.16
CA TYR A 23 -26.55 -2.54 13.42
C TYR A 23 -25.90 -3.94 13.50
N ASP A 24 -26.55 -4.94 12.91
CA ASP A 24 -26.26 -6.37 12.99
C ASP A 24 -26.03 -7.01 11.62
N LEU A 25 -25.59 -6.22 10.63
CA LEU A 25 -25.36 -6.65 9.24
C LEU A 25 -26.65 -7.06 8.48
N ASN A 26 -27.82 -7.05 9.12
CA ASN A 26 -29.11 -7.44 8.52
C ASN A 26 -29.04 -8.76 7.73
N ILE A 27 -28.34 -9.74 8.27
CA ILE A 27 -28.27 -11.09 7.70
C ILE A 27 -29.61 -11.79 7.99
N ASP A 28 -30.18 -12.46 6.98
CA ASP A 28 -31.43 -13.20 7.19
C ASP A 28 -31.25 -14.31 8.25
N PRO A 29 -32.29 -14.63 9.05
CA PRO A 29 -32.16 -15.56 10.16
C PRO A 29 -31.63 -16.94 9.77
N GLN A 30 -32.05 -17.48 8.61
CA GLN A 30 -31.62 -18.82 8.17
C GLN A 30 -30.13 -18.84 7.83
N THR A 31 -29.64 -17.81 7.14
CA THR A 31 -28.21 -17.66 6.86
C THR A 31 -27.42 -17.42 8.13
N LEU A 32 -27.94 -16.62 9.08
CA LEU A 32 -27.29 -16.36 10.36
C LEU A 32 -27.14 -17.64 11.19
N ASP A 33 -28.19 -18.45 11.30
CA ASP A 33 -28.16 -19.74 11.98
C ASP A 33 -27.14 -20.69 11.33
N ARG A 34 -27.11 -20.74 9.99
CA ARG A 34 -26.11 -21.52 9.27
C ARG A 34 -24.68 -21.03 9.54
N LEU A 35 -24.46 -19.71 9.56
CA LEU A 35 -23.15 -19.13 9.88
C LEU A 35 -22.70 -19.51 11.29
N HIS A 36 -23.60 -19.40 12.29
CA HIS A 36 -23.30 -19.77 13.67
C HIS A 36 -23.04 -21.27 13.85
N GLY A 37 -23.80 -22.13 13.16
CA GLY A 37 -23.72 -23.58 13.31
C GLY A 37 -22.63 -24.29 12.48
N GLU A 38 -22.18 -23.69 11.36
CA GLU A 38 -21.30 -24.36 10.40
C GLU A 38 -19.91 -23.72 10.23
N VAL A 39 -19.77 -22.40 10.43
CA VAL A 39 -18.48 -21.74 10.22
C VAL A 39 -17.47 -22.18 11.28
N GLN A 40 -16.23 -22.39 10.85
CA GLN A 40 -15.13 -22.80 11.74
C GLN A 40 -13.96 -21.83 11.70
N ILE A 41 -13.73 -21.14 10.58
CA ILE A 41 -12.59 -20.25 10.41
C ILE A 41 -13.11 -18.93 9.84
N VAL A 42 -12.76 -17.82 10.49
CA VAL A 42 -13.13 -16.48 10.07
C VAL A 42 -11.86 -15.69 9.76
N PHE A 43 -11.75 -15.22 8.53
CA PHE A 43 -10.75 -14.21 8.15
C PHE A 43 -11.45 -12.86 8.02
N ASN A 44 -11.24 -11.97 8.99
CA ASN A 44 -11.71 -10.60 8.90
C ASN A 44 -10.71 -9.75 8.11
N VAL A 45 -10.92 -9.67 6.80
CA VAL A 45 -10.07 -8.93 5.83
C VAL A 45 -10.68 -7.58 5.42
N VAL A 46 -11.87 -7.24 5.91
CA VAL A 46 -12.62 -6.05 5.48
C VAL A 46 -11.90 -4.79 5.92
N ALA A 47 -11.52 -3.96 4.95
CA ALA A 47 -10.99 -2.63 5.18
C ALA A 47 -11.16 -1.75 3.94
N SER A 48 -11.38 -0.46 4.15
CA SER A 48 -10.97 0.52 3.15
C SER A 48 -9.52 0.91 3.38
N VAL A 49 -8.72 0.79 2.32
CA VAL A 49 -7.29 1.12 2.28
C VAL A 49 -7.03 2.48 1.64
N LYS A 50 -8.05 3.32 1.46
CA LYS A 50 -7.91 4.65 0.87
C LYS A 50 -7.38 5.61 1.93
N PHE A 51 -6.16 6.12 1.74
CA PHE A 51 -5.50 7.05 2.68
C PHE A 51 -6.13 8.45 2.74
N ASN A 52 -7.18 8.73 1.96
CA ASN A 52 -7.84 10.03 1.85
C ASN A 52 -9.34 9.98 2.15
N GLU A 53 -9.80 8.95 2.86
CA GLU A 53 -11.19 8.86 3.31
C GLU A 53 -11.48 9.79 4.48
N SER A 54 -12.73 10.24 4.57
CA SER A 54 -13.19 11.02 5.71
C SER A 54 -13.05 10.19 7.00
N LEU A 55 -12.85 10.87 8.13
CA LEU A 55 -12.74 10.20 9.42
C LEU A 55 -13.98 9.35 9.73
N ASN A 56 -15.18 9.84 9.39
CA ASN A 56 -16.40 9.09 9.61
C ASN A 56 -16.45 7.81 8.76
N ASP A 57 -16.18 7.90 7.46
CA ASP A 57 -16.21 6.73 6.57
C ASP A 57 -15.19 5.68 7.00
N ALA A 58 -13.98 6.11 7.35
CA ALA A 58 -12.92 5.22 7.83
C ALA A 58 -13.32 4.53 9.14
N ILE A 59 -13.99 5.23 10.07
CA ILE A 59 -14.53 4.65 11.30
C ILE A 59 -15.65 3.65 10.99
N GLN A 60 -16.60 3.99 10.11
CA GLN A 60 -17.69 3.10 9.74
C GLN A 60 -17.18 1.79 9.15
N ILE A 61 -16.25 1.88 8.19
CA ILE A 61 -15.76 0.71 7.46
C ILE A 61 -14.78 -0.11 8.31
N ASN A 62 -13.72 0.51 8.82
CA ASN A 62 -12.60 -0.23 9.40
C ASN A 62 -12.82 -0.59 10.87
N PHE A 63 -13.47 0.30 11.65
CA PHE A 63 -13.67 0.10 13.08
C PHE A 63 -15.03 -0.53 13.40
N LEU A 64 -16.13 0.10 12.98
CA LEU A 64 -17.48 -0.41 13.21
C LEU A 64 -17.76 -1.68 12.40
N GLY A 65 -17.27 -1.76 11.15
CA GLY A 65 -17.31 -3.01 10.38
C GLY A 65 -16.62 -4.16 11.12
N THR A 66 -15.42 -3.92 11.67
CA THR A 66 -14.73 -4.92 12.52
C THR A 66 -15.55 -5.29 13.75
N LYS A 67 -16.18 -4.32 14.43
CA LYS A 67 -17.05 -4.59 15.59
C LYS A 67 -18.23 -5.51 15.24
N LYS A 68 -18.85 -5.31 14.09
CA LYS A 68 -19.96 -6.16 13.61
C LYS A 68 -19.50 -7.58 13.32
N ILE A 69 -18.34 -7.74 12.66
CA ILE A 69 -17.77 -9.06 12.38
C ILE A 69 -17.32 -9.79 13.65
N VAL A 70 -16.77 -9.08 14.63
CA VAL A 70 -16.47 -9.65 15.96
C VAL A 70 -17.75 -10.13 16.64
N LYS A 71 -18.83 -9.33 16.61
CA LYS A 71 -20.12 -9.72 17.18
C LYS A 71 -20.70 -10.96 16.50
N LEU A 72 -20.62 -11.05 15.17
CA LEU A 72 -21.02 -12.25 14.42
C LEU A 72 -20.17 -13.46 14.82
N ALA A 73 -18.86 -13.29 14.91
CA ALA A 73 -17.94 -14.39 15.24
C ALA A 73 -18.10 -14.92 16.67
N LEU A 74 -18.56 -14.09 17.62
CA LEU A 74 -18.90 -14.51 18.98
C LEU A 74 -20.08 -15.48 19.04
N GLY A 75 -20.98 -15.47 18.04
CA GLY A 75 -22.10 -16.40 17.94
C GLY A 75 -21.75 -17.74 17.29
N ILE A 76 -20.53 -17.91 16.77
CA ILE A 76 -20.13 -19.13 16.05
C ILE A 76 -19.77 -20.24 17.03
N GLU A 77 -20.54 -21.33 17.00
CA GLU A 77 -20.43 -22.43 17.96
C GLU A 77 -19.18 -23.28 17.76
N LYS A 78 -18.76 -23.46 16.51
CA LYS A 78 -17.65 -24.35 16.11
C LYS A 78 -16.38 -23.60 15.73
N LEU A 79 -16.23 -22.37 16.24
CA LEU A 79 -15.12 -21.50 15.89
C LEU A 79 -13.78 -22.13 16.31
N LYS A 80 -12.95 -22.41 15.30
CA LYS A 80 -11.58 -22.90 15.46
C LYS A 80 -10.54 -21.79 15.36
N SER A 81 -10.82 -20.74 14.59
CA SER A 81 -9.89 -19.64 14.39
C SER A 81 -10.57 -18.36 13.90
N PHE A 82 -10.24 -17.22 14.50
CA PHE A 82 -10.62 -15.88 14.08
C PHE A 82 -9.36 -15.05 13.82
N VAL A 83 -9.09 -14.71 12.56
CA VAL A 83 -7.92 -13.92 12.18
C VAL A 83 -8.36 -12.53 11.76
N HIS A 84 -7.93 -11.51 12.51
CA HIS A 84 -8.12 -10.12 12.11
C HIS A 84 -6.92 -9.61 11.31
N VAL A 85 -7.15 -9.15 10.09
CA VAL A 85 -6.11 -8.54 9.25
C VAL A 85 -6.01 -7.05 9.56
N SER A 86 -4.91 -6.67 10.19
CA SER A 86 -4.53 -5.27 10.43
C SER A 86 -3.47 -4.85 9.40
N THR A 87 -2.45 -4.11 9.82
CA THR A 87 -1.32 -3.66 9.01
C THR A 87 -0.15 -3.37 9.93
N LEU A 88 1.08 -3.54 9.45
CA LEU A 88 2.27 -3.12 10.19
C LEU A 88 2.29 -1.63 10.55
N TYR A 89 1.49 -0.83 9.83
CA TYR A 89 1.42 0.62 10.01
C TYR A 89 0.36 1.09 11.03
N SER A 90 -0.34 0.19 11.72
CA SER A 90 -1.33 0.54 12.76
C SER A 90 -0.69 1.26 13.95
N ASN A 91 0.63 1.18 14.09
CA ASN A 91 1.41 1.80 15.16
C ASN A 91 2.61 2.60 14.62
N CYS A 92 2.50 3.12 13.38
CA CYS A 92 3.59 3.79 12.66
C CYS A 92 3.98 5.17 13.21
N ASN A 93 3.32 5.64 14.26
CA ASN A 93 3.75 6.77 15.07
C ASN A 93 4.98 6.46 15.96
N ARG A 94 5.43 5.19 15.96
CA ARG A 94 6.62 4.69 16.65
C ARG A 94 7.60 4.12 15.63
N GLN A 95 8.88 4.04 15.98
CA GLN A 95 9.92 3.46 15.11
C GLN A 95 10.01 1.93 15.27
N ASP A 96 10.01 1.45 16.51
CA ASP A 96 10.05 0.02 16.85
C ASP A 96 8.65 -0.50 17.17
N ILE A 97 8.20 -1.52 16.42
CA ILE A 97 6.85 -2.07 16.47
C ILE A 97 6.93 -3.59 16.71
N ASP A 98 6.66 -3.99 17.94
CA ASP A 98 6.63 -5.37 18.40
C ASP A 98 5.25 -6.02 18.18
N GLU A 99 5.19 -7.33 18.38
CA GLU A 99 3.99 -8.17 18.34
C GLU A 99 3.15 -8.01 19.63
N LYS A 100 2.78 -6.77 19.95
CA LYS A 100 1.92 -6.41 21.09
C LYS A 100 0.90 -5.33 20.71
N ILE A 101 -0.13 -5.18 21.54
CA ILE A 101 -1.01 -4.01 21.48
C ILE A 101 -0.32 -2.82 22.11
N TYR A 102 -0.53 -1.66 21.50
CA TYR A 102 -0.03 -0.39 22.00
C TYR A 102 -1.18 0.46 22.51
N ASP A 103 -0.92 1.15 23.62
CA ASP A 103 -1.90 2.05 24.21
C ASP A 103 -2.09 3.33 23.40
N HIS A 104 -3.24 3.93 23.67
CA HIS A 104 -3.67 5.23 23.19
C HIS A 104 -4.34 5.93 24.36
N ILE A 105 -4.30 7.27 24.39
CA ILE A 105 -4.93 8.08 25.45
C ILE A 105 -6.45 7.85 25.54
N LEU A 106 -7.04 7.36 24.45
CA LEU A 106 -8.44 6.99 24.34
C LEU A 106 -8.60 5.47 24.34
N SER A 107 -9.63 5.02 25.03
CA SER A 107 -10.24 3.72 24.85
C SER A 107 -10.88 3.62 23.47
N TYR A 108 -11.00 2.39 22.95
CA TYR A 108 -11.70 2.15 21.68
C TYR A 108 -13.20 2.50 21.75
N ASN A 109 -13.80 2.52 22.95
CA ASN A 109 -15.18 2.97 23.15
C ASN A 109 -15.34 4.49 22.99
N GLU A 110 -14.27 5.25 23.21
CA GLU A 110 -14.27 6.72 23.15
C GLU A 110 -14.00 7.27 21.74
N LEU A 111 -13.53 6.42 20.81
CA LEU A 111 -13.20 6.82 19.44
C LEU A 111 -14.36 7.54 18.75
N ILE A 112 -15.56 6.95 18.79
CA ILE A 112 -16.73 7.50 18.08
C ILE A 112 -17.19 8.85 18.68
N PRO A 113 -17.46 8.98 19.99
CA PRO A 113 -17.89 10.26 20.55
C PRO A 113 -16.83 11.35 20.34
N VAL A 114 -15.55 11.04 20.53
CA VAL A 114 -14.47 12.02 20.32
C VAL A 114 -14.35 12.42 18.85
N ALA A 115 -14.38 11.45 17.92
CA ALA A 115 -14.34 11.74 16.49
C ALA A 115 -15.52 12.61 16.04
N LYS A 116 -16.72 12.41 16.61
CA LYS A 116 -17.87 13.28 16.35
C LYS A 116 -17.60 14.71 16.83
N VAL A 117 -17.09 14.89 18.05
CA VAL A 117 -16.77 16.24 18.57
C VAL A 117 -15.75 16.93 17.67
N ILE A 118 -14.65 16.24 17.31
CA ILE A 118 -13.59 16.81 16.46
C ILE A 118 -14.11 17.22 15.09
N GLN A 119 -15.02 16.44 14.49
CA GLN A 119 -15.65 16.81 13.22
C GLN A 119 -16.47 18.10 13.31
N HIS A 120 -17.05 18.42 14.47
CA HIS A 120 -17.76 19.69 14.68
C HIS A 120 -16.80 20.87 14.89
N LEU A 121 -15.61 20.63 15.44
CA LEU A 121 -14.60 21.65 15.71
C LEU A 121 -13.83 22.13 14.46
N LYS A 122 -14.07 21.53 13.28
CA LYS A 122 -13.56 21.89 11.93
C LYS A 122 -12.24 22.66 11.88
N ASP A 123 -11.21 22.03 11.30
CA ASP A 123 -9.88 22.62 11.09
C ASP A 123 -9.12 22.96 12.39
N ASP A 124 -9.57 22.45 13.54
CA ASP A 124 -8.82 22.50 14.80
C ASP A 124 -7.69 21.45 14.78
N VAL A 125 -6.50 21.93 14.43
CA VAL A 125 -5.27 21.13 14.35
C VAL A 125 -4.92 20.46 15.68
N ASN A 126 -5.20 21.12 16.81
CA ASN A 126 -4.88 20.55 18.12
C ASN A 126 -5.82 19.40 18.46
N ALA A 127 -7.11 19.55 18.13
CA ALA A 127 -8.11 18.51 18.31
C ALA A 127 -7.82 17.29 17.41
N GLU A 128 -7.43 17.51 16.15
CA GLU A 128 -6.98 16.44 15.26
C GLU A 128 -5.71 15.76 15.81
N GLN A 129 -4.72 16.54 16.26
CA GLN A 129 -3.49 15.99 16.82
C GLN A 129 -3.74 15.14 18.08
N PHE A 130 -4.68 15.56 18.93
CA PHE A 130 -5.11 14.81 20.11
C PHE A 130 -5.65 13.42 19.74
N LEU A 131 -6.50 13.34 18.70
CA LEU A 131 -7.05 12.06 18.25
C LEU A 131 -6.03 11.19 17.52
N PHE A 132 -5.16 11.78 16.69
CA PHE A 132 -4.28 11.00 15.82
C PHE A 132 -2.97 10.60 16.49
N GLN A 133 -2.47 11.34 17.49
CA GLN A 133 -1.19 11.05 18.18
C GLN A 133 -0.03 10.69 17.22
N ASN A 134 0.17 11.53 16.21
CA ASN A 134 1.17 11.38 15.14
C ASN A 134 0.93 10.22 14.17
N LEU A 135 -0.22 9.54 14.22
CA LEU A 135 -0.64 8.65 13.14
C LEU A 135 -0.93 9.49 11.88
N PRO A 136 -0.45 9.08 10.70
CA PRO A 136 -0.42 9.93 9.52
C PRO A 136 -1.77 10.08 8.81
N ASN A 137 -2.71 9.17 9.02
CA ASN A 137 -3.98 9.16 8.31
C ASN A 137 -5.07 8.32 9.00
N THR A 138 -6.31 8.53 8.55
CA THR A 138 -7.53 7.89 9.09
C THR A 138 -7.48 6.37 9.02
N TYR A 139 -6.83 5.81 8.00
CA TYR A 139 -6.62 4.36 7.88
C TYR A 139 -5.77 3.80 9.03
N THR A 140 -4.60 4.39 9.30
CA THR A 140 -3.72 3.95 10.40
C THR A 140 -4.38 4.12 11.77
N LEU A 141 -5.13 5.21 11.96
CA LEU A 141 -5.93 5.44 13.17
C LEU A 141 -7.00 4.37 13.38
N THR A 142 -7.80 4.10 12.36
CA THR A 142 -8.92 3.16 12.49
C THR A 142 -8.43 1.71 12.64
N LYS A 143 -7.32 1.33 11.99
CA LYS A 143 -6.66 0.05 12.23
C LYS A 143 -6.07 -0.06 13.64
N HIS A 144 -5.47 1.01 14.16
CA HIS A 144 -4.98 1.05 15.55
C HIS A 144 -6.10 0.73 16.55
N PHE A 145 -7.25 1.40 16.43
CA PHE A 145 -8.38 1.15 17.33
C PHE A 145 -9.09 -0.18 17.08
N ALA A 146 -9.14 -0.66 15.83
CA ALA A 146 -9.70 -1.98 15.51
C ALA A 146 -8.88 -3.12 16.17
N GLU A 147 -7.55 -2.99 16.23
CA GLU A 147 -6.71 -3.95 16.97
C GLU A 147 -7.08 -3.98 18.45
N LYS A 148 -7.23 -2.82 19.11
CA LYS A 148 -7.63 -2.73 20.52
C LYS A 148 -9.01 -3.37 20.75
N LEU A 149 -9.96 -3.11 19.86
CA LEU A 149 -11.30 -3.70 19.91
C LEU A 149 -11.24 -5.23 19.83
N VAL A 150 -10.57 -5.77 18.81
CA VAL A 150 -10.42 -7.22 18.61
C VAL A 150 -9.70 -7.83 19.80
N TYR A 151 -8.61 -7.23 20.24
CA TYR A 151 -7.81 -7.75 21.34
C TYR A 151 -8.60 -7.89 22.64
N HIS A 152 -9.42 -6.89 22.99
CA HIS A 152 -10.21 -6.96 24.21
C HIS A 152 -11.46 -7.86 24.07
N GLN A 153 -12.17 -7.80 22.94
CA GLN A 153 -13.45 -8.50 22.79
C GLN A 153 -13.31 -9.98 22.43
N THR A 154 -12.17 -10.38 21.86
CA THR A 154 -11.95 -11.76 21.40
C THR A 154 -10.99 -12.54 22.30
N PHE A 155 -10.68 -12.03 23.51
CA PHE A 155 -9.72 -12.67 24.41
C PHE A 155 -10.05 -14.12 24.73
N PHE A 156 -11.32 -14.52 24.80
CA PHE A 156 -11.70 -15.90 25.08
C PHE A 156 -11.95 -16.74 23.80
N MET A 157 -11.77 -16.16 22.61
CA MET A 157 -11.92 -16.87 21.33
C MET A 157 -10.56 -17.43 20.87
N PRO A 158 -10.52 -18.43 19.98
CA PRO A 158 -9.30 -18.77 19.26
C PRO A 158 -9.02 -17.66 18.23
N SER A 159 -8.46 -16.54 18.67
CA SER A 159 -8.23 -15.36 17.83
C SER A 159 -6.76 -14.98 17.71
N GLY A 160 -6.44 -14.21 16.67
CA GLY A 160 -5.13 -13.62 16.44
C GLY A 160 -5.19 -12.41 15.51
N ILE A 161 -4.17 -11.56 15.58
CA ILE A 161 -4.05 -10.36 14.73
C ILE A 161 -2.89 -10.57 13.76
N PHE A 162 -3.16 -10.46 12.47
CA PHE A 162 -2.16 -10.55 11.41
C PHE A 162 -1.87 -9.16 10.85
N ARG A 163 -0.61 -8.72 10.90
CA ARG A 163 -0.14 -7.42 10.42
C ARG A 163 0.75 -7.61 9.18
N PRO A 164 0.19 -7.46 7.97
CA PRO A 164 0.95 -7.50 6.73
C PRO A 164 1.73 -6.20 6.47
N GLY A 165 2.81 -6.31 5.69
CA GLY A 165 3.46 -5.18 5.01
C GLY A 165 2.65 -4.61 3.84
N VAL A 166 3.32 -3.90 2.93
CA VAL A 166 2.69 -3.34 1.71
C VAL A 166 2.46 -4.46 0.71
N VAL A 167 1.22 -4.94 0.64
CA VAL A 167 0.85 -6.01 -0.28
C VAL A 167 0.94 -5.53 -1.73
N ILE A 168 1.70 -6.26 -2.55
CA ILE A 168 1.89 -6.04 -3.99
C ILE A 168 1.36 -7.24 -4.79
N SER A 169 1.48 -7.19 -6.13
CA SER A 169 0.99 -8.25 -7.01
C SER A 169 1.55 -9.64 -6.70
N ASN A 170 0.90 -10.66 -7.24
CA ASN A 170 1.25 -12.06 -7.03
C ASN A 170 2.63 -12.37 -7.66
N TYR A 171 3.44 -13.19 -6.96
CA TYR A 171 4.76 -13.60 -7.43
C TYR A 171 4.72 -14.88 -8.27
N LYS A 172 4.19 -16.00 -7.74
CA LYS A 172 4.33 -17.33 -8.35
C LYS A 172 3.16 -17.79 -9.21
N ASP A 173 1.97 -17.94 -8.62
CA ASP A 173 0.84 -18.61 -9.29
C ASP A 173 0.30 -17.80 -10.48
N PHE A 174 0.28 -16.48 -10.33
CA PHE A 174 -0.17 -15.54 -11.36
C PHE A 174 0.76 -14.33 -11.40
N PRO A 175 1.99 -14.46 -11.94
CA PRO A 175 3.01 -13.42 -11.81
C PRO A 175 2.52 -12.04 -12.30
N GLY A 176 2.62 -11.04 -11.43
CA GLY A 176 2.17 -9.67 -11.68
C GLY A 176 0.66 -9.45 -11.68
N TYR A 177 -0.16 -10.45 -11.28
CA TYR A 177 -1.59 -10.27 -11.08
C TYR A 177 -1.89 -9.35 -9.91
N THR A 178 -2.73 -8.36 -10.16
CA THR A 178 -3.33 -7.49 -9.16
C THR A 178 -4.71 -7.04 -9.63
N ASP A 179 -5.66 -6.99 -8.71
CA ASP A 179 -7.03 -6.53 -8.96
C ASP A 179 -7.22 -5.04 -8.65
N ASN A 180 -6.29 -4.44 -7.91
CA ASN A 180 -6.37 -3.05 -7.49
C ASN A 180 -4.98 -2.39 -7.50
N VAL A 181 -4.94 -1.10 -7.82
CA VAL A 181 -3.71 -0.29 -7.79
C VAL A 181 -3.75 0.72 -6.65
N ASN A 182 -4.24 0.31 -5.49
CA ASN A 182 -4.31 1.19 -4.33
C ASN A 182 -2.91 1.45 -3.75
N GLY A 183 -2.75 2.61 -3.11
CA GLY A 183 -1.51 2.96 -2.40
C GLY A 183 -0.26 2.96 -3.30
N PRO A 184 0.88 2.39 -2.84
CA PRO A 184 2.17 2.43 -3.57
C PRO A 184 2.13 1.80 -4.96
N THR A 185 1.34 0.73 -5.15
CA THR A 185 1.17 0.11 -6.47
C THR A 185 0.65 1.10 -7.49
N GLY A 186 -0.31 1.97 -7.11
CA GLY A 186 -0.81 3.04 -7.96
C GLY A 186 0.27 4.04 -8.35
N VAL A 187 1.12 4.46 -7.40
CA VAL A 187 2.26 5.34 -7.69
C VAL A 187 3.18 4.71 -8.71
N VAL A 188 3.58 3.44 -8.52
CA VAL A 188 4.44 2.74 -9.48
C VAL A 188 3.78 2.64 -10.86
N VAL A 189 2.50 2.26 -10.92
CA VAL A 189 1.73 2.14 -12.17
C VAL A 189 1.68 3.46 -12.96
N TRP A 190 1.50 4.59 -12.26
CA TRP A 190 1.49 5.91 -12.90
C TRP A 190 2.90 6.41 -13.25
N THR A 191 3.92 6.02 -12.49
CA THR A 191 5.33 6.26 -12.85
C THR A 191 5.71 5.49 -14.12
N VAL A 192 5.36 4.20 -14.25
CA VAL A 192 5.69 3.39 -15.45
C VAL A 192 5.03 3.91 -16.73
N ARG A 193 3.88 4.60 -16.61
CA ARG A 193 3.21 5.28 -17.72
C ARG A 193 3.82 6.65 -18.06
N GLY A 194 4.81 7.12 -17.30
CA GLY A 194 5.38 8.45 -17.46
C GLY A 194 4.41 9.57 -17.08
N TYR A 195 3.53 9.33 -16.11
CA TYR A 195 2.67 10.39 -15.55
C TYR A 195 3.32 11.03 -14.32
N ILE A 196 3.91 10.21 -13.45
CA ILE A 196 4.64 10.65 -12.23
C ILE A 196 6.14 10.62 -12.53
N HIS A 197 6.79 11.76 -12.34
CA HIS A 197 8.23 11.95 -12.54
C HIS A 197 8.98 12.38 -11.27
N CYS A 198 8.27 12.77 -10.21
CA CYS A 198 8.87 13.16 -8.94
C CYS A 198 8.05 12.58 -7.78
N ILE A 199 8.72 11.87 -6.87
CA ILE A 199 8.13 11.27 -5.67
C ILE A 199 8.83 11.85 -4.44
N TYR A 200 8.05 12.22 -3.42
CA TYR A 200 8.59 12.69 -2.15
C TYR A 200 8.90 11.49 -1.24
N GLY A 201 10.18 11.15 -1.09
CA GLY A 201 10.61 9.95 -0.36
C GLY A 201 12.13 9.87 -0.24
N ASP A 202 12.63 8.90 0.51
CA ASP A 202 14.07 8.71 0.70
C ASP A 202 14.47 7.35 0.15
N VAL A 203 15.32 7.36 -0.88
CA VAL A 203 15.80 6.17 -1.59
C VAL A 203 16.48 5.15 -0.68
N THR A 204 16.94 5.56 0.50
CA THR A 204 17.65 4.70 1.46
C THR A 204 16.72 3.91 2.37
N LYS A 205 15.43 4.25 2.45
CA LYS A 205 14.46 3.63 3.36
C LYS A 205 13.86 2.35 2.77
N ARG A 206 13.57 1.37 3.63
CA ARG A 206 12.87 0.13 3.28
C ARG A 206 11.43 0.37 2.84
N ALA A 207 11.02 -0.31 1.79
CA ALA A 207 9.70 -0.21 1.17
C ALA A 207 8.67 -1.17 1.79
N ASN A 208 9.12 -2.21 2.50
CA ASN A 208 8.30 -3.23 3.18
C ASN A 208 7.27 -3.89 2.26
N LEU A 209 7.69 -4.20 1.02
CA LEU A 209 6.81 -4.79 0.01
C LEU A 209 6.64 -6.29 0.24
N MET A 210 5.43 -6.81 0.03
CA MET A 210 5.09 -8.21 0.23
C MET A 210 4.19 -8.74 -0.89
N PRO A 211 4.58 -9.79 -1.63
CA PRO A 211 3.71 -10.44 -2.59
C PRO A 211 2.44 -11.00 -1.95
N VAL A 212 1.29 -10.85 -2.61
CA VAL A 212 -0.01 -11.27 -2.06
C VAL A 212 -0.10 -12.78 -1.82
N ASP A 213 0.53 -13.61 -2.65
CA ASP A 213 0.59 -15.07 -2.48
C ASP A 213 1.32 -15.47 -1.18
N TYR A 214 2.42 -14.77 -0.86
CA TYR A 214 3.14 -14.98 0.40
C TYR A 214 2.29 -14.51 1.60
N CYS A 215 1.61 -13.36 1.47
CA CYS A 215 0.69 -12.85 2.49
C CYS A 215 -0.44 -13.84 2.79
N ILE A 216 -1.05 -14.42 1.76
CA ILE A 216 -2.18 -15.35 1.91
C ILE A 216 -1.72 -16.68 2.51
N ASN A 217 -0.57 -17.21 2.08
CA ASN A 217 0.00 -18.42 2.68
C ASN A 217 0.27 -18.23 4.18
N ALA A 218 0.88 -17.11 4.56
CA ALA A 218 1.08 -16.78 5.97
C ALA A 218 -0.24 -16.62 6.73
N LEU A 219 -1.23 -15.95 6.13
CA LEU A 219 -2.54 -15.75 6.77
C LEU A 219 -3.25 -17.09 7.07
N ILE A 220 -3.21 -18.04 6.12
CA ILE A 220 -3.75 -19.38 6.31
C ILE A 220 -2.97 -20.12 7.41
N ALA A 221 -1.63 -20.03 7.41
CA ALA A 221 -0.79 -20.64 8.44
C ALA A 221 -1.10 -20.06 9.84
N THR A 222 -1.34 -18.76 9.92
CA THR A 222 -1.71 -18.07 11.16
C THR A 222 -3.03 -18.61 11.70
N ALA A 223 -4.03 -18.87 10.84
CA ALA A 223 -5.29 -19.44 11.29
C ALA A 223 -5.10 -20.82 11.95
N TRP A 224 -4.22 -21.65 11.38
CA TRP A 224 -3.85 -22.94 11.94
C TRP A 224 -3.13 -22.78 13.30
N ASP A 225 -2.11 -21.94 13.39
CA ASP A 225 -1.35 -21.73 14.62
C ASP A 225 -2.21 -21.18 15.77
N ILE A 226 -3.17 -20.30 15.46
CA ILE A 226 -4.16 -19.82 16.43
C ILE A 226 -4.97 -20.99 17.01
N HIS A 227 -5.43 -21.92 16.17
CA HIS A 227 -6.21 -23.07 16.61
C HIS A 227 -5.39 -23.99 17.51
N GLU A 228 -4.18 -24.36 17.07
CA GLU A 228 -3.32 -25.32 17.78
C GLU A 228 -2.90 -24.82 19.16
N ASN A 229 -2.60 -23.53 19.30
CA ASN A 229 -2.13 -22.98 20.58
C ASN A 229 -3.27 -22.44 21.46
N TYR A 230 -4.52 -22.49 21.02
CA TYR A 230 -5.65 -21.85 21.72
C TYR A 230 -5.84 -22.38 23.15
N GLN A 231 -5.85 -23.70 23.33
CA GLN A 231 -6.06 -24.32 24.64
C GLN A 231 -4.95 -23.95 25.63
N GLU A 232 -3.71 -23.94 25.16
CA GLU A 232 -2.56 -23.55 25.98
C GLU A 232 -2.59 -22.06 26.32
N ARG A 233 -2.99 -21.21 25.38
CA ARG A 233 -3.16 -19.77 25.60
C ARG A 233 -4.18 -19.50 26.71
N LEU A 234 -5.31 -20.22 26.72
CA LEU A 234 -6.30 -20.09 27.78
C LEU A 234 -5.77 -20.57 29.13
N ARG A 235 -5.08 -21.72 29.18
CA ARG A 235 -4.50 -22.27 30.42
C ARG A 235 -3.48 -21.33 31.06
N THR A 236 -2.64 -20.71 30.24
CA THR A 236 -1.57 -19.81 30.67
C THR A 236 -2.01 -18.35 30.78
N CYS A 237 -3.28 -18.05 30.45
CA CYS A 237 -3.81 -16.69 30.33
C CYS A 237 -2.94 -15.79 29.43
N SER A 238 -2.34 -16.37 28.40
CA SER A 238 -1.47 -15.64 27.47
C SER A 238 -2.28 -14.69 26.57
N ASN A 239 -1.64 -13.59 26.20
CA ASN A 239 -2.20 -12.60 25.29
C ASN A 239 -2.55 -13.20 23.92
N ILE A 240 -3.48 -12.56 23.21
CA ILE A 240 -3.79 -12.90 21.82
C ILE A 240 -2.52 -12.76 20.97
N PRO A 241 -2.15 -13.76 20.15
CA PRO A 241 -0.96 -13.69 19.32
C PRO A 241 -1.12 -12.64 18.21
N ILE A 242 -0.04 -11.91 17.96
CA ILE A 242 0.06 -10.92 16.89
C ILE A 242 1.20 -11.32 15.96
N TYR A 243 0.96 -11.35 14.65
CA TYR A 243 1.93 -11.80 13.66
C TYR A 243 2.32 -10.62 12.78
N ASN A 244 3.52 -10.11 12.95
CA ASN A 244 4.10 -9.10 12.06
C ASN A 244 4.78 -9.81 10.87
N HIS A 245 4.14 -9.86 9.70
CA HIS A 245 4.69 -10.55 8.54
C HIS A 245 5.57 -9.61 7.70
N MET A 246 6.77 -9.34 8.23
CA MET A 246 7.87 -8.72 7.50
C MET A 246 9.20 -9.22 8.05
N PHE A 247 10.21 -9.24 7.19
CA PHE A 247 11.59 -9.59 7.54
C PHE A 247 12.49 -8.40 7.24
N ASN A 248 13.60 -8.28 7.97
CA ASN A 248 14.59 -7.23 7.69
C ASN A 248 15.47 -7.66 6.51
N GLU A 249 15.77 -8.94 6.45
CA GLU A 249 16.51 -9.59 5.36
C GLU A 249 15.66 -9.59 4.09
N ASN A 250 16.30 -9.33 2.95
CA ASN A 250 15.65 -9.26 1.64
C ASN A 250 14.51 -8.23 1.53
N ASN A 251 14.47 -7.22 2.41
CA ASN A 251 13.51 -6.12 2.35
C ASN A 251 14.06 -4.97 1.51
N LEU A 252 13.46 -4.76 0.34
CA LEU A 252 13.93 -3.78 -0.63
C LEU A 252 13.87 -2.36 -0.09
N LYS A 253 14.94 -1.61 -0.32
CA LYS A 253 14.95 -0.15 -0.25
C LYS A 253 14.30 0.44 -1.49
N TRP A 254 13.82 1.68 -1.36
CA TRP A 254 13.25 2.41 -2.49
C TRP A 254 14.23 2.52 -3.67
N LYS A 255 15.55 2.67 -3.43
CA LYS A 255 16.57 2.66 -4.51
C LYS A 255 16.55 1.35 -5.30
N GLU A 256 16.56 0.21 -4.61
CA GLU A 256 16.60 -1.11 -5.23
C GLU A 256 15.33 -1.36 -6.03
N LEU A 257 14.17 -0.92 -5.52
CA LEU A 257 12.93 -0.91 -6.29
C LEU A 257 13.06 -0.10 -7.59
N MET A 258 13.65 1.11 -7.54
CA MET A 258 13.86 1.93 -8.75
C MET A 258 14.71 1.21 -9.80
N ASP A 259 15.68 0.40 -9.36
CA ASP A 259 16.59 -0.31 -10.25
C ASP A 259 15.97 -1.59 -10.83
N LEU A 260 15.06 -2.22 -10.09
CA LEU A 260 14.40 -3.47 -10.46
C LEU A 260 13.17 -3.27 -11.36
N VAL A 261 12.34 -2.26 -11.13
CA VAL A 261 11.13 -1.99 -11.94
C VAL A 261 11.42 -1.91 -13.46
N PRO A 262 12.52 -1.28 -13.93
CA PRO A 262 12.92 -1.27 -15.34
C PRO A 262 12.97 -2.66 -16.00
N LEU A 263 13.27 -3.73 -15.24
CA LEU A 263 13.40 -5.09 -15.76
C LEU A 263 12.10 -5.65 -16.34
N GLY A 264 10.95 -5.07 -16.00
CA GLY A 264 9.65 -5.47 -16.54
C GLY A 264 9.29 -4.82 -17.88
N PHE A 265 10.07 -3.85 -18.37
CA PHE A 265 9.82 -3.17 -19.65
C PHE A 265 10.27 -4.00 -20.86
N HIS A 266 9.84 -5.26 -20.97
CA HIS A 266 10.05 -6.07 -22.17
C HIS A 266 9.39 -5.44 -23.39
N GLU A 267 8.23 -4.81 -23.17
CA GLU A 267 7.48 -4.06 -24.16
C GLU A 267 6.89 -2.78 -23.54
N PRO A 268 6.79 -1.69 -24.31
CA PRO A 268 6.14 -0.46 -23.83
C PRO A 268 4.65 -0.64 -23.57
N LEU A 269 4.11 0.21 -22.70
CA LEU A 269 2.68 0.31 -22.39
C LEU A 269 1.94 1.04 -23.53
N GLN A 270 0.72 0.61 -23.86
CA GLN A 270 -0.06 1.19 -24.97
C GLN A 270 -0.38 2.68 -24.79
N LYS A 271 -0.59 3.12 -23.55
CA LYS A 271 -1.04 4.47 -23.21
C LYS A 271 -0.01 5.21 -22.35
N SER A 272 1.27 5.10 -22.70
CA SER A 272 2.31 5.93 -22.09
C SER A 272 2.12 7.40 -22.42
N ILE A 273 2.15 8.24 -21.39
CA ILE A 273 2.02 9.70 -21.49
C ILE A 273 3.40 10.31 -21.79
N TRP A 274 4.43 9.78 -21.15
CA TRP A 274 5.82 10.18 -21.34
C TRP A 274 6.76 8.99 -21.26
N TYR A 275 8.03 9.20 -21.58
CA TYR A 275 9.07 8.19 -21.38
C TYR A 275 9.27 7.93 -19.87
N TYR A 276 9.47 6.65 -19.51
CA TYR A 276 9.73 6.28 -18.12
C TYR A 276 11.03 6.91 -17.60
N SER A 277 10.88 7.83 -16.66
CA SER A 277 11.98 8.49 -15.95
C SER A 277 11.40 9.18 -14.73
N TYR A 278 11.98 8.99 -13.55
CA TYR A 278 11.52 9.67 -12.34
C TYR A 278 12.63 9.78 -11.31
N PHE A 279 12.39 10.64 -10.32
CA PHE A 279 13.27 10.85 -9.19
C PHE A 279 12.49 10.65 -7.89
N ILE A 280 13.17 10.09 -6.89
CA ILE A 280 12.72 10.08 -5.50
C ILE A 280 13.64 11.05 -4.75
N VAL A 281 13.07 12.06 -4.09
CA VAL A 281 13.84 13.09 -3.39
C VAL A 281 13.36 13.26 -1.95
N SER A 282 14.31 13.35 -1.02
CA SER A 282 14.02 13.42 0.42
C SER A 282 13.83 14.85 0.93
N SER A 283 14.30 15.85 0.18
CA SER A 283 14.10 17.27 0.50
C SER A 283 12.72 17.75 0.04
N LYS A 284 11.93 18.30 0.95
CA LYS A 284 10.61 18.90 0.65
C LYS A 284 10.72 20.04 -0.35
N ILE A 285 11.77 20.86 -0.24
CA ILE A 285 12.02 22.00 -1.14
C ILE A 285 12.33 21.48 -2.54
N MET A 286 13.23 20.50 -2.64
CA MET A 286 13.55 19.87 -3.93
C MET A 286 12.32 19.20 -4.56
N PHE A 287 11.53 18.49 -3.76
CA PHE A 287 10.27 17.90 -4.21
C PHE A 287 9.33 18.97 -4.80
N LYS A 288 9.13 20.10 -4.12
CA LYS A 288 8.28 21.20 -4.61
C LYS A 288 8.79 21.80 -5.93
N ILE A 289 10.10 22.03 -6.05
CA ILE A 289 10.73 22.55 -7.29
C ILE A 289 10.53 21.56 -8.44
N LEU A 290 10.83 20.28 -8.22
CA LEU A 290 10.69 19.25 -9.24
C LEU A 290 9.22 18.97 -9.59
N ASN A 291 8.32 18.94 -8.60
CA ASN A 291 6.88 18.79 -8.84
C ASN A 291 6.33 19.96 -9.66
N PHE A 292 6.73 21.20 -9.35
CA PHE A 292 6.36 22.36 -10.16
C PHE A 292 6.86 22.23 -11.60
N THR A 293 8.12 21.82 -11.77
CA THR A 293 8.77 21.72 -13.09
C THR A 293 8.21 20.58 -13.94
N TYR A 294 8.07 19.38 -13.36
CA TYR A 294 7.75 18.15 -14.09
C TYR A 294 6.26 17.79 -14.08
N HIS A 295 5.46 18.35 -13.18
CA HIS A 295 4.03 18.08 -13.11
C HIS A 295 3.21 19.34 -13.38
N THR A 296 3.44 20.43 -12.63
CA THR A 296 2.59 21.63 -12.73
C THR A 296 2.72 22.32 -14.09
N ILE A 297 3.94 22.65 -14.55
CA ILE A 297 4.14 23.31 -15.85
C ILE A 297 3.55 22.47 -17.01
N PRO A 298 3.87 21.17 -17.16
CA PRO A 298 3.26 20.33 -18.19
C PRO A 298 1.73 20.29 -18.08
N ALA A 299 1.16 20.26 -16.88
CA ALA A 299 -0.29 20.26 -16.70
C ALA A 299 -0.95 21.53 -17.27
N PHE A 300 -0.35 22.71 -17.05
CA PHE A 300 -0.84 23.96 -17.63
C PHE A 300 -0.78 23.95 -19.15
N ILE A 301 0.35 23.50 -19.73
CA ILE A 301 0.52 23.39 -21.18
C ILE A 301 -0.54 22.45 -21.76
N MET A 302 -0.74 21.28 -21.14
CA MET A 302 -1.72 20.29 -21.58
C MET A 302 -3.16 20.80 -21.48
N ASP A 303 -3.50 21.59 -20.46
CA ASP A 303 -4.83 22.22 -20.35
C ASP A 303 -5.03 23.31 -21.41
N ILE A 304 -4.01 24.12 -21.73
CA ILE A 304 -4.09 25.11 -22.83
C ILE A 304 -4.27 24.42 -24.18
N LEU A 305 -3.49 23.35 -24.46
CA LEU A 305 -3.66 22.54 -25.67
C LEU A 305 -5.04 21.89 -25.73
N ALA A 306 -5.54 21.36 -24.60
CA ALA A 306 -6.87 20.79 -24.53
C ALA A 306 -7.94 21.84 -24.86
N PHE A 307 -7.84 23.03 -24.27
CA PHE A 307 -8.74 24.14 -24.55
C PHE A 307 -8.76 24.54 -26.03
N MET A 308 -7.57 24.66 -26.67
CA MET A 308 -7.47 25.00 -28.09
C MET A 308 -8.10 23.95 -29.02
N ILE A 309 -8.17 22.68 -28.60
CA ILE A 309 -8.77 21.58 -29.36
C ILE A 309 -10.20 21.27 -28.84
N GLY A 310 -10.81 22.16 -28.05
CA GLY A 310 -12.18 22.01 -27.55
C GLY A 310 -12.38 20.89 -26.51
N LYS A 311 -11.30 20.40 -25.90
CA LYS A 311 -11.33 19.37 -24.84
C LYS A 311 -11.36 20.00 -23.44
N LYS A 312 -11.85 19.24 -22.47
CA LYS A 312 -11.94 19.67 -21.06
C LYS A 312 -10.55 19.84 -20.43
N MET A 313 -10.36 20.95 -19.71
CA MET A 313 -9.18 21.21 -18.88
C MET A 313 -9.25 20.40 -17.57
N ILE A 314 -8.50 19.31 -17.51
CA ILE A 314 -8.51 18.36 -16.39
C ILE A 314 -7.13 18.14 -15.78
N TYR A 315 -6.04 18.48 -16.48
CA TYR A 315 -4.70 18.04 -16.13
C TYR A 315 -4.20 18.72 -14.86
N ARG A 316 -4.44 20.04 -14.69
CA ARG A 316 -4.08 20.74 -13.45
C ARG A 316 -4.73 20.13 -12.22
N ARG A 317 -6.03 19.81 -12.30
CA ARG A 317 -6.78 19.19 -11.19
C ARG A 317 -6.26 17.79 -10.90
N ALA A 318 -5.96 17.02 -11.94
CA ALA A 318 -5.38 15.68 -11.80
C ALA A 318 -4.02 15.72 -11.11
N TYR A 319 -3.10 16.57 -11.56
CA TYR A 319 -1.77 16.70 -10.97
C TYR A 319 -1.80 17.30 -9.55
N ALA A 320 -2.70 18.24 -9.26
CA ALA A 320 -2.89 18.75 -7.89
C ALA A 320 -3.37 17.64 -6.93
N LYS A 321 -4.25 16.73 -7.40
CA LYS A 321 -4.65 15.55 -6.63
C LYS A 321 -3.47 14.59 -6.43
N THR A 322 -2.66 14.37 -7.47
CA THR A 322 -1.45 13.54 -7.40
C THR A 322 -0.44 14.08 -6.40
N GLU A 323 -0.20 15.39 -6.39
CA GLU A 323 0.70 16.02 -5.41
C GLU A 323 0.23 15.77 -3.97
N LYS A 324 -1.08 15.95 -3.69
CA LYS A 324 -1.65 15.64 -2.36
C LYS A 324 -1.39 14.18 -1.96
N ILE A 325 -1.59 13.24 -2.87
CA ILE A 325 -1.33 11.80 -2.62
C ILE A 325 0.16 11.58 -2.34
N LEU A 326 1.07 12.14 -3.14
CA LEU A 326 2.52 11.99 -2.94
C LEU A 326 2.99 12.58 -1.60
N ILE A 327 2.39 13.69 -1.15
CA ILE A 327 2.68 14.27 0.17
C ILE A 327 2.16 13.37 1.30
N ILE A 328 0.94 12.84 1.19
CA ILE A 328 0.40 11.92 2.22
C ILE A 328 1.27 10.66 2.32
N MET A 329 1.68 10.10 1.17
CA MET A 329 2.49 8.88 1.12
C MET A 329 3.93 9.09 1.54
N SER A 330 4.44 10.33 1.52
CA SER A 330 5.83 10.61 1.93
C SER A 330 6.07 10.29 3.40
N PHE A 331 5.02 10.22 4.24
CA PHE A 331 5.16 9.74 5.60
C PHE A 331 5.83 8.37 5.65
N PHE A 332 5.39 7.45 4.78
CA PHE A 332 5.94 6.11 4.61
C PHE A 332 7.20 6.07 3.75
N GLY A 333 7.31 6.96 2.75
CA GLY A 333 8.48 7.04 1.88
C GLY A 333 9.74 7.60 2.55
N LEU A 334 9.60 8.38 3.63
CA LEU A 334 10.71 9.07 4.32
C LEU A 334 11.16 8.37 5.61
N ARG A 335 10.39 7.40 6.07
CA ARG A 335 10.61 6.74 7.37
C ARG A 335 10.89 5.26 7.18
N GLU A 336 11.44 4.69 8.23
CA GLU A 336 11.74 3.28 8.32
C GLU A 336 11.37 2.80 9.72
N TRP A 337 10.99 1.53 9.81
CA TRP A 337 10.49 0.89 11.02
C TRP A 337 11.23 -0.41 11.26
N ASN A 338 11.35 -0.78 12.53
CA ASN A 338 11.81 -2.08 12.95
C ASN A 338 10.61 -2.87 13.45
N PHE A 339 10.35 -4.02 12.84
CA PHE A 339 9.24 -4.88 13.22
C PHE A 339 9.77 -6.10 13.95
N GLY A 340 9.37 -6.28 15.20
CA GLY A 340 9.52 -7.57 15.87
C GLY A 340 8.63 -8.58 15.13
N ASN A 341 9.15 -9.73 14.75
CA ASN A 341 8.47 -10.70 13.87
C ASN A 341 8.67 -12.14 14.37
N ARG A 342 8.71 -12.34 15.70
CA ARG A 342 9.04 -13.62 16.31
C ARG A 342 7.96 -14.67 16.01
N ASN A 343 6.69 -14.30 16.08
CA ASN A 343 5.59 -15.24 15.90
C ASN A 343 5.54 -15.77 14.46
N ILE A 344 5.79 -14.92 13.45
CA ILE A 344 5.84 -15.39 12.06
C ILE A 344 7.07 -16.27 11.79
N GLN A 345 8.22 -15.99 12.43
CA GLN A 345 9.40 -16.85 12.35
C GLN A 345 9.16 -18.22 12.97
N MET A 346 8.58 -18.28 14.16
CA MET A 346 8.21 -19.54 14.81
C MET A 346 7.21 -20.33 13.97
N LEU A 347 6.24 -19.66 13.36
CA LEU A 347 5.25 -20.27 12.48
C LEU A 347 5.90 -20.87 11.22
N LEU A 348 6.88 -20.18 10.62
CA LEU A 348 7.68 -20.74 9.52
C LEU A 348 8.38 -22.04 9.94
N GLU A 349 9.02 -22.08 11.10
CA GLU A 349 9.70 -23.30 11.56
C GLU A 349 8.74 -24.46 11.83
N LYS A 350 7.56 -24.18 12.42
CA LYS A 350 6.50 -25.20 12.60
C LYS A 350 6.02 -25.76 11.26
N THR A 351 5.81 -24.87 10.28
CA THR A 351 5.20 -25.24 9.00
C THR A 351 6.15 -25.95 8.04
N LYS A 352 7.48 -25.84 8.23
CA LYS A 352 8.48 -26.64 7.50
C LYS A 352 8.28 -28.16 7.65
N LYS A 353 7.65 -28.60 8.73
CA LYS A 353 7.37 -30.02 8.99
C LYS A 353 6.25 -30.58 8.12
N PHE A 354 5.45 -29.73 7.49
CA PHE A 354 4.38 -30.16 6.59
C PHE A 354 4.94 -30.44 5.20
N SER A 355 4.70 -31.66 4.70
CA SER A 355 4.92 -32.00 3.30
C SER A 355 3.67 -31.61 2.49
N TYR A 356 3.80 -30.58 1.65
CA TYR A 356 2.70 -30.14 0.81
C TYR A 356 2.65 -31.00 -0.46
N GLN A 357 1.57 -31.78 -0.62
CA GLN A 357 1.37 -32.66 -1.78
C GLN A 357 1.02 -31.89 -3.08
N ARG A 358 0.66 -30.60 -2.99
CA ARG A 358 0.32 -29.74 -4.14
C ARG A 358 0.83 -28.31 -3.92
N GLY A 359 1.89 -27.92 -4.64
CA GLY A 359 2.38 -26.54 -4.71
C GLY A 359 3.30 -26.08 -3.56
N SER A 360 3.93 -24.91 -3.72
CA SER A 360 4.75 -24.30 -2.67
C SER A 360 3.88 -23.45 -1.74
N PHE A 361 3.51 -23.98 -0.57
CA PHE A 361 2.96 -23.19 0.53
C PHE A 361 4.13 -22.51 1.27
N ASP A 362 4.68 -21.48 0.63
CA ASP A 362 5.83 -20.72 1.13
C ASP A 362 5.41 -19.29 1.43
N PHE A 363 5.85 -18.80 2.58
CA PHE A 363 5.66 -17.43 3.02
C PHE A 363 6.93 -16.83 3.65
N ASP A 364 8.09 -17.46 3.39
CA ASP A 364 9.40 -16.94 3.78
C ASP A 364 9.89 -15.90 2.77
N MET A 365 9.64 -14.62 3.07
CA MET A 365 9.98 -13.52 2.17
C MET A 365 11.48 -13.39 1.90
N ARG A 366 12.34 -13.98 2.75
CA ARG A 366 13.80 -13.94 2.58
C ARG A 366 14.26 -14.69 1.32
N LYS A 367 13.41 -15.59 0.80
CA LYS A 367 13.67 -16.40 -0.39
C LYS A 367 13.15 -15.79 -1.69
N ILE A 368 12.47 -14.64 -1.63
CA ILE A 368 11.89 -14.01 -2.82
C ILE A 368 13.01 -13.57 -3.77
N ASN A 369 12.94 -14.01 -5.02
CA ASN A 369 13.77 -13.47 -6.09
C ASN A 369 13.13 -12.19 -6.65
N TRP A 370 13.53 -11.04 -6.11
CA TRP A 370 12.99 -9.75 -6.54
C TRP A 370 13.29 -9.41 -8.01
N THR A 371 14.37 -9.94 -8.57
CA THR A 371 14.69 -9.77 -10.01
C THR A 371 13.64 -10.46 -10.87
N GLU A 372 13.31 -11.72 -10.55
CA GLU A 372 12.27 -12.47 -11.25
C GLU A 372 10.89 -11.83 -11.06
N TYR A 373 10.59 -11.39 -9.84
CA TYR A 373 9.35 -10.69 -9.52
C TYR A 373 9.15 -9.45 -10.42
N PHE A 374 10.13 -8.54 -10.47
CA PHE A 374 9.99 -7.29 -11.23
C PHE A 374 10.09 -7.46 -12.75
N ARG A 375 10.71 -8.55 -13.25
CA ARG A 375 10.59 -8.94 -14.67
C ARG A 375 9.14 -9.24 -15.06
N ASN A 376 8.33 -9.76 -14.15
CA ASN A 376 6.92 -10.12 -14.41
C ASN A 376 5.91 -9.05 -13.97
N PHE A 377 6.33 -8.09 -13.15
CA PHE A 377 5.47 -7.04 -12.59
C PHE A 377 4.77 -6.19 -13.65
N ILE A 378 5.52 -5.53 -14.55
CA ILE A 378 4.93 -4.67 -15.60
C ILE A 378 4.11 -5.49 -16.63
N PRO A 379 4.58 -6.66 -17.12
CA PRO A 379 3.78 -7.52 -17.99
C PRO A 379 2.46 -7.94 -17.34
N GLY A 380 2.48 -8.27 -16.04
CA GLY A 380 1.28 -8.59 -15.29
C GLY A 380 0.31 -7.41 -15.18
N ILE A 381 0.81 -6.20 -14.88
CA ILE A 381 -0.02 -4.98 -14.87
C ILE A 381 -0.66 -4.74 -16.26
N LYS A 382 0.10 -4.89 -17.35
CA LYS A 382 -0.42 -4.77 -18.72
C LYS A 382 -1.57 -5.75 -18.97
N ARG A 383 -1.35 -7.01 -18.61
CA ARG A 383 -2.28 -8.12 -18.86
C ARG A 383 -3.53 -8.06 -17.99
N TYR A 384 -3.38 -7.91 -16.67
CA TYR A 384 -4.45 -8.12 -15.71
C TYR A 384 -5.17 -6.82 -15.34
N TYR A 385 -4.42 -5.73 -15.12
CA TYR A 385 -4.99 -4.46 -14.68
C TYR A 385 -5.44 -3.60 -15.86
N PHE A 386 -4.54 -3.31 -16.80
CA PHE A 386 -4.88 -2.50 -17.98
C PHE A 386 -5.62 -3.26 -19.06
N LYS A 387 -5.57 -4.60 -19.04
CA LYS A 387 -6.17 -5.48 -20.06
C LYS A 387 -5.77 -5.05 -21.48
N GLU A 388 -4.49 -4.70 -21.66
CA GLU A 388 -3.97 -4.27 -22.96
C GLU A 388 -3.94 -5.48 -23.91
N ASN A 389 -4.62 -5.37 -25.05
CA ASN A 389 -4.61 -6.40 -26.08
C ASN A 389 -3.23 -6.48 -26.75
N ALA A 390 -2.86 -7.64 -27.30
CA ALA A 390 -1.66 -7.81 -28.13
C ALA A 390 -1.74 -7.12 -29.52
N GLY A 391 -2.34 -5.92 -29.59
CA GLY A 391 -2.36 -5.10 -30.81
C GLY A 391 -0.94 -4.72 -31.25
N SER A 392 -0.78 -4.13 -32.45
CA SER A 392 0.52 -4.02 -33.14
C SER A 392 1.66 -3.46 -32.25
N VAL A 393 2.42 -4.38 -31.64
CA VAL A 393 3.54 -4.09 -30.73
C VAL A 393 4.51 -3.11 -31.37
N LYS A 394 4.72 -3.23 -32.69
CA LYS A 394 5.54 -2.33 -33.51
C LYS A 394 5.12 -0.85 -33.43
N ARG A 395 3.83 -0.53 -33.52
CA ARG A 395 3.34 0.86 -33.44
C ARG A 395 3.53 1.45 -32.05
N ILE A 396 3.26 0.67 -31.01
CA ILE A 396 3.44 1.07 -29.61
C ILE A 396 4.92 1.29 -29.32
N ALA A 397 5.79 0.40 -29.80
CA ALA A 397 7.23 0.53 -29.70
C ALA A 397 7.76 1.77 -30.43
N ALA A 398 7.29 2.03 -31.65
CA ALA A 398 7.67 3.23 -32.41
C ALA A 398 7.28 4.52 -31.68
N TYR A 399 6.06 4.60 -31.16
CA TYR A 399 5.59 5.73 -30.36
C TYR A 399 6.43 5.91 -29.09
N TYR A 400 6.72 4.83 -28.36
CA TYR A 400 7.54 4.91 -27.14
C TYR A 400 8.99 5.31 -27.43
N HIS A 401 9.58 4.84 -28.54
CA HIS A 401 10.89 5.30 -28.99
C HIS A 401 10.89 6.78 -29.36
N TRP A 402 9.81 7.28 -29.95
CA TRP A 402 9.65 8.71 -30.20
C TRP A 402 9.56 9.52 -28.89
N LEU A 403 8.80 9.06 -27.90
CA LEU A 403 8.79 9.65 -26.55
C LEU A 403 10.18 9.65 -25.92
N LYS A 404 10.94 8.55 -26.07
CA LYS A 404 12.33 8.46 -25.59
C LYS A 404 13.21 9.52 -26.25
N ARG A 405 13.13 9.68 -27.58
CA ARG A 405 13.89 10.70 -28.32
C ARG A 405 13.57 12.10 -27.80
N ILE A 406 12.28 12.44 -27.66
CA ILE A 406 11.87 13.73 -27.10
C ILE A 406 12.44 13.94 -25.70
N HIS A 407 12.30 12.94 -24.82
CA HIS A 407 12.77 13.04 -23.45
C HIS A 407 14.29 13.26 -23.39
N VAL A 408 15.04 12.49 -24.16
CA VAL A 408 16.51 12.59 -24.23
C VAL A 408 16.93 13.96 -24.79
N THR A 409 16.32 14.41 -25.89
CA THR A 409 16.57 15.74 -26.47
C THR A 409 16.26 16.85 -25.47
N PHE A 410 15.11 16.80 -24.80
CA PHE A 410 14.73 17.78 -23.78
C PHE A 410 15.72 17.79 -22.60
N LYS A 411 16.16 16.61 -22.15
CA LYS A 411 17.15 16.47 -21.07
C LYS A 411 18.51 17.08 -21.44
N TYR A 412 19.01 16.81 -22.65
CA TYR A 412 20.26 17.40 -23.12
C TYR A 412 20.16 18.91 -23.35
N LEU A 413 19.03 19.39 -23.87
CA LEU A 413 18.76 20.82 -24.02
C LEU A 413 18.74 21.51 -22.65
N ALA A 414 18.04 20.95 -21.66
CA ALA A 414 18.02 21.47 -20.30
C ALA A 414 19.42 21.49 -19.68
N TYR A 415 20.21 20.42 -19.85
CA TYR A 415 21.59 20.36 -19.39
C TYR A 415 22.46 21.44 -20.04
N PHE A 416 22.37 21.61 -21.36
CA PHE A 416 23.10 22.63 -22.11
C PHE A 416 22.74 24.06 -21.68
N LEU A 417 21.45 24.35 -21.47
CA LEU A 417 21.00 25.67 -21.01
C LEU A 417 21.48 25.95 -19.58
N CYS A 418 21.42 24.95 -18.69
CA CYS A 418 21.92 25.06 -17.33
C CYS A 418 23.45 25.27 -17.29
N SER A 419 24.21 24.49 -18.06
CA SER A 419 25.68 24.61 -18.10
C SER A 419 26.12 25.96 -18.66
N ARG A 420 25.46 26.47 -19.71
CA ARG A 420 25.69 27.81 -20.25
C ARG A 420 25.39 28.90 -19.21
N LYS A 421 24.32 28.76 -18.43
CA LYS A 421 23.95 29.73 -17.39
C LYS A 421 24.97 29.72 -16.24
N ILE A 422 25.42 28.54 -15.81
CA ILE A 422 26.49 28.40 -14.80
C ILE A 422 27.79 29.01 -15.32
N LEU A 423 28.19 28.72 -16.56
CA LEU A 423 29.38 29.28 -17.18
C LEU A 423 29.32 30.81 -17.21
N ASN A 424 28.18 31.39 -17.61
CA ASN A 424 27.99 32.84 -17.61
C ASN A 424 28.10 33.46 -16.20
N ILE A 425 27.58 32.78 -15.17
CA ILE A 425 27.71 33.24 -13.78
C ILE A 425 29.17 33.16 -13.33
N LEU A 426 29.88 32.06 -13.63
CA LEU A 426 31.30 31.91 -13.31
C LEU A 426 32.15 32.97 -14.02
N LEU A 427 31.91 33.22 -15.30
CA LEU A 427 32.58 34.28 -16.06
C LEU A 427 32.28 35.67 -15.49
N ALA A 428 31.04 35.93 -15.05
CA ALA A 428 30.70 37.20 -14.41
C ALA A 428 31.37 37.38 -13.04
N ILE A 429 31.53 36.31 -12.25
CA ILE A 429 32.24 36.33 -10.97
C ILE A 429 33.74 36.53 -11.20
N LEU A 430 34.34 35.77 -12.13
CA LEU A 430 35.74 35.91 -12.50
C LEU A 430 36.04 37.29 -13.09
N GLY A 431 35.19 37.81 -13.96
CA GLY A 431 35.30 39.17 -14.51
C GLY A 431 35.20 40.26 -13.43
N ARG A 432 34.30 40.13 -12.46
CA ARG A 432 34.21 41.05 -11.31
C ARG A 432 35.45 41.00 -10.41
N ASN A 433 36.02 39.81 -10.20
CA ASN A 433 37.25 39.64 -9.43
C ASN A 433 38.48 40.17 -10.18
N PHE A 434 38.51 40.03 -11.51
CA PHE A 434 39.56 40.58 -12.37
C PHE A 434 39.55 42.12 -12.35
N VAL A 435 38.37 42.74 -12.47
CA VAL A 435 38.21 44.20 -12.36
C VAL A 435 38.62 44.72 -10.97
N LYS A 436 38.34 43.98 -9.89
CA LYS A 436 38.83 44.33 -8.54
C LYS A 436 40.35 44.23 -8.38
N TYR A 437 41.02 43.35 -9.12
CA TYR A 437 42.47 43.18 -9.08
C TYR A 437 43.21 44.21 -9.94
N CYS A 438 42.59 44.74 -10.99
CA CYS A 438 43.18 45.78 -11.85
C CYS A 438 42.94 47.22 -11.36
N VAL A 439 42.10 47.43 -10.33
CA VAL A 439 41.76 48.75 -9.76
C VAL A 439 42.43 48.98 -8.38
N LYS A 440 43.30 48.05 -7.96
CA LYS A 440 44.29 48.26 -6.89
C LYS A 440 45.66 48.36 -7.54
#